data_AF-A0A6A4WZG1-F1
#
_entry.id   AF-A0A6A4WZG1-F1
#
_cell.length_a   1.000
_cell.length_b   1.000
_cell.length_c   1.000
_cell.angle_alpha   90.00
_cell.angle_beta   90.00
_cell.angle_gamma   90.00
#
_symmetry.space_group_name_H-M   'P 1'
#
loop_
_entity.id
_entity.type
_entity.pdbx_description
1 polymer ?
#
loop_
_entity_poly.entity_id
_entity_poly.type
_entity_poly.pdbx_seq_one_letter_code
_entity_poly.pdbx_strand_id
1 'polypeptide(L)'
;MTPARRSPSALMTMAPLVLVALLILGVTLPHVNGECSFNFNDCMELYQLEINNSDIYIVGSDTVFNRVYCYNNVTAYEGGGWTGVLWQNKTGLETPWDIATDATGSGSLYGNFWIGERQENDVHK
;
A
#
# COMPACT_ATOMS: atom_id res chain seq x y z
N MET A 1 19.73 -0.72 71.82
CA MET A 1 19.89 0.52 71.04
C MET A 1 19.76 0.17 69.56
N THR A 2 18.69 0.62 68.93
CA THR A 2 18.52 0.76 67.46
C THR A 2 18.07 2.21 67.26
N PRO A 3 18.31 2.88 66.11
CA PRO A 3 18.20 2.30 64.77
C PRO A 3 19.24 2.79 63.72
N ALA A 4 19.36 2.06 62.62
CA ALA A 4 19.71 2.66 61.33
C ALA A 4 18.81 2.03 60.26
N ARG A 5 17.93 2.85 59.70
CA ARG A 5 17.01 2.54 58.60
C ARG A 5 17.52 3.26 57.35
N ARG A 6 17.85 2.51 56.30
CA ARG A 6 17.83 2.92 54.88
C ARG A 6 17.72 1.61 54.09
N SER A 7 16.50 1.22 53.75
CA SER A 7 15.77 1.56 52.50
C SER A 7 16.09 0.53 51.41
N PRO A 8 15.05 -0.09 50.81
CA PRO A 8 15.17 -1.18 49.86
C PRO A 8 15.61 -0.64 48.51
N SER A 9 16.24 -1.48 47.68
CA SER A 9 16.27 -1.43 46.20
C SER A 9 17.60 -2.00 45.70
N ALA A 10 17.67 -3.32 45.55
CA ALA A 10 18.63 -3.96 44.65
C ALA A 10 17.92 -5.03 43.80
N LEU A 11 16.66 -4.76 43.44
CA LEU A 11 15.85 -5.59 42.55
C LEU A 11 15.29 -4.72 41.42
N MET A 12 16.21 -4.16 40.64
CA MET A 12 16.01 -3.40 39.40
C MET A 12 17.45 -2.98 39.07
N THR A 13 18.13 -3.47 38.05
CA THR A 13 17.93 -3.00 36.67
C THR A 13 18.91 -3.76 35.74
N MET A 14 18.59 -4.99 35.32
CA MET A 14 19.37 -5.65 34.24
C MET A 14 18.47 -6.25 33.16
N ALA A 15 17.33 -5.61 32.89
CA ALA A 15 16.37 -6.05 31.87
C ALA A 15 16.01 -5.04 30.75
N PRO A 16 16.55 -3.80 30.64
CA PRO A 16 16.26 -3.00 29.45
C PRO A 16 17.25 -3.28 28.31
N LEU A 17 18.50 -3.65 28.60
CA LEU A 17 19.53 -3.84 27.55
C LEU A 17 19.35 -5.16 26.77
N VAL A 18 18.89 -6.23 27.42
CA VAL A 18 18.63 -7.51 26.73
C VAL A 18 17.38 -7.42 25.83
N LEU A 19 16.37 -6.65 26.25
CA LEU A 19 15.18 -6.42 25.43
C LEU A 19 15.49 -5.53 24.22
N VAL A 20 16.35 -4.52 24.39
CA VAL A 20 16.84 -3.69 23.28
C VAL A 20 17.69 -4.53 22.32
N ALA A 21 18.56 -5.42 22.79
CA ALA A 21 19.34 -6.31 21.91
C ALA A 21 18.46 -7.25 21.07
N LEU A 22 17.35 -7.75 21.61
CA LEU A 22 16.37 -8.55 20.86
C LEU A 22 15.52 -7.69 19.90
N LEU A 23 15.31 -6.42 20.20
CA LEU A 23 14.63 -5.47 19.30
C LEU A 23 15.55 -4.98 18.16
N ILE A 24 16.88 -4.94 18.35
CA ILE A 24 17.83 -4.61 17.27
C ILE A 24 18.02 -5.81 16.32
N LEU A 25 17.71 -7.03 16.76
CA LEU A 25 17.50 -8.19 15.87
C LEU A 25 16.14 -8.16 15.15
N GLY A 26 15.29 -7.19 15.48
CA GLY A 26 14.16 -6.78 14.67
C GLY A 26 14.63 -5.76 13.64
N VAL A 27 14.55 -6.13 12.37
CA VAL A 27 14.57 -5.18 11.25
C VAL A 27 15.93 -4.56 10.96
N THR A 28 16.98 -5.38 10.85
CA THR A 28 17.84 -5.18 9.66
C THR A 28 17.01 -5.61 8.47
N LEU A 29 16.13 -4.71 7.98
CA LEU A 29 15.75 -4.74 6.58
C LEU A 29 17.10 -4.78 5.85
N PRO A 30 17.46 -5.89 5.17
CA PRO A 30 18.55 -5.76 4.23
C PRO A 30 18.17 -4.57 3.38
N HIS A 31 19.08 -3.63 3.20
CA HIS A 31 18.98 -2.72 2.07
C HIS A 31 18.87 -3.62 0.85
N VAL A 32 17.64 -3.94 0.47
CA VAL A 32 17.28 -4.62 -0.75
C VAL A 32 17.53 -3.57 -1.81
N ASN A 33 18.79 -3.51 -2.24
CA ASN A 33 19.19 -2.94 -3.53
C ASN A 33 18.77 -3.88 -4.69
N GLY A 34 17.72 -4.66 -4.48
CA GLY A 34 17.01 -5.41 -5.49
C GLY A 34 15.55 -5.10 -5.22
N GLU A 35 14.87 -4.56 -6.22
CA GLU A 35 13.44 -4.31 -6.19
C GLU A 35 12.74 -5.53 -5.59
N CYS A 36 12.26 -5.44 -4.35
CA CYS A 36 11.27 -6.39 -3.88
C CYS A 36 10.07 -6.14 -4.78
N SER A 37 9.92 -6.96 -5.83
CA SER A 37 8.69 -7.07 -6.58
C SER A 37 7.67 -7.69 -5.63
N PHE A 38 7.18 -6.89 -4.68
CA PHE A 38 5.96 -7.18 -3.96
C PHE A 38 4.88 -7.09 -5.02
N ASN A 39 4.55 -8.23 -5.62
CA ASN A 39 3.39 -8.35 -6.48
C ASN A 39 2.18 -8.39 -5.54
N PHE A 40 1.53 -7.24 -5.40
CA PHE A 40 0.24 -7.16 -4.74
C PHE A 40 -0.82 -7.64 -5.72
N ASN A 41 -1.73 -8.50 -5.29
CA ASN A 41 -2.76 -9.02 -6.19
C ASN A 41 -3.72 -7.92 -6.61
N ASP A 42 -4.06 -7.01 -5.70
CA ASP A 42 -4.95 -5.88 -5.93
C ASP A 42 -4.65 -4.69 -5.00
N CYS A 43 -5.42 -3.61 -5.17
CA CYS A 43 -5.34 -2.43 -4.31
C CYS A 43 -5.81 -2.70 -2.86
N MET A 44 -6.62 -3.72 -2.63
CA MET A 44 -7.10 -4.09 -1.29
C MET A 44 -5.98 -4.69 -0.46
N GLU A 45 -5.13 -5.54 -1.05
CA GLU A 45 -3.94 -6.10 -0.39
C GLU A 45 -2.96 -4.99 0.00
N LEU A 46 -2.74 -4.01 -0.90
CA LEU A 46 -1.96 -2.81 -0.58
C LEU A 46 -2.52 -2.07 0.64
N TYR A 47 -3.85 -1.88 0.69
CA TYR A 47 -4.51 -1.22 1.81
C TYR A 47 -4.42 -2.00 3.12
N GLN A 48 -4.58 -3.33 3.08
CA GLN A 48 -4.45 -4.21 4.26
C GLN A 48 -3.03 -4.21 4.84
N LEU A 49 -2.03 -3.94 4.00
CA LEU A 49 -0.62 -3.77 4.41
C LEU A 49 -0.29 -2.35 4.88
N GLU A 50 -1.31 -1.52 5.12
CA GLU A 50 -1.20 -0.13 5.59
C GLU A 50 -0.46 0.79 4.60
N ILE A 51 -0.43 0.45 3.31
CA ILE A 51 0.04 1.33 2.24
C ILE A 51 -1.08 2.31 1.91
N ASN A 52 -1.18 3.37 2.71
CA ASN A 52 -2.33 4.28 2.75
C ASN A 52 -2.27 5.45 1.74
N ASN A 53 -1.24 5.50 0.89
CA ASN A 53 -1.10 6.54 -0.11
C ASN A 53 -1.87 6.16 -1.37
N SER A 54 -2.77 7.04 -1.82
CA SER A 54 -3.37 6.90 -3.15
C SER A 54 -2.35 7.26 -4.22
N ASP A 55 -2.02 6.31 -5.08
CA ASP A 55 -1.07 6.48 -6.19
C ASP A 55 -1.24 5.36 -7.22
N ILE A 56 -0.40 5.38 -8.25
CA ILE A 56 -0.31 4.34 -9.26
C ILE A 56 0.54 3.18 -8.74
N TYR A 57 -0.03 1.99 -8.74
CA TYR A 57 0.66 0.75 -8.40
C TYR A 57 0.59 -0.24 -9.56
N ILE A 58 1.50 -1.20 -9.53
CA ILE A 58 1.41 -2.40 -10.35
C ILE A 58 0.78 -3.46 -9.47
N VAL A 59 -0.37 -3.97 -9.89
CA VAL A 59 -1.11 -5.03 -9.19
C VAL A 59 -1.41 -6.17 -10.16
N GLY A 60 -1.61 -7.36 -9.62
CA GLY A 60 -1.97 -8.55 -10.36
C GLY A 60 -1.28 -9.80 -9.83
N SER A 61 -1.70 -10.96 -10.34
CA SER A 61 -1.24 -12.26 -9.90
C SER A 61 -0.47 -12.99 -11.00
N ASP A 62 0.59 -13.68 -10.60
CA ASP A 62 1.43 -14.67 -11.32
C ASP A 62 1.95 -14.30 -12.72
N THR A 63 1.05 -14.02 -13.66
CA THR A 63 1.32 -13.89 -15.10
C THR A 63 0.73 -12.64 -15.73
N VAL A 64 -0.18 -11.93 -15.04
CA VAL A 64 -0.83 -10.71 -15.55
C VAL A 64 -0.67 -9.59 -14.54
N PHE A 65 -0.03 -8.50 -14.97
CA PHE A 65 0.21 -7.32 -14.16
C PHE A 65 -0.35 -6.08 -14.83
N ASN A 66 -1.04 -5.28 -14.04
CA ASN A 66 -1.78 -4.12 -14.48
C ASN A 66 -1.33 -2.89 -13.70
N ARG A 67 -1.05 -1.81 -14.43
CA ARG A 67 -0.79 -0.50 -13.84
C ARG A 67 -2.13 0.16 -13.56
N VAL A 68 -2.46 0.41 -12.30
CA VAL A 68 -3.74 0.98 -11.86
C VAL A 68 -3.53 2.10 -10.86
N TYR A 69 -4.51 2.99 -10.73
CA TYR A 69 -4.54 3.96 -9.64
C TYR A 69 -5.28 3.35 -8.44
N CYS A 70 -4.62 3.18 -7.30
CA CYS A 70 -5.23 2.70 -6.07
C CYS A 70 -5.65 3.88 -5.18
N TYR A 71 -6.91 3.92 -4.78
CA TYR A 71 -7.42 4.88 -3.82
C TYR A 71 -7.34 4.31 -2.39
N ASN A 72 -6.14 4.37 -1.81
CA ASN A 72 -5.89 3.82 -0.47
C ASN A 72 -6.06 4.83 0.67
N ASN A 73 -6.20 6.11 0.33
CA ASN A 73 -6.41 7.14 1.33
C ASN A 73 -7.84 7.11 1.88
N VAL A 74 -7.98 6.59 3.10
CA VAL A 74 -9.22 6.44 3.88
C VAL A 74 -9.95 7.75 4.18
N THR A 75 -9.26 8.89 4.14
CA THR A 75 -9.90 10.19 4.42
C THR A 75 -10.63 10.75 3.20
N ALA A 76 -10.22 10.34 1.99
CA ALA A 76 -10.85 10.74 0.74
C ALA A 76 -11.90 9.73 0.24
N TYR A 77 -11.75 8.46 0.61
CA TYR A 77 -12.61 7.35 0.19
C TYR A 77 -12.93 6.49 1.42
N GLU A 78 -14.21 6.37 1.77
CA GLU A 78 -14.65 5.62 2.96
C GLU A 78 -14.21 4.15 2.86
N GLY A 79 -13.10 3.82 3.52
CA GLY A 79 -12.34 2.58 3.29
C GLY A 79 -11.40 2.75 2.10
N GLY A 80 -10.12 2.47 2.28
CA GLY A 80 -9.15 2.46 1.18
C GLY A 80 -9.22 1.16 0.38
N GLY A 81 -8.29 0.97 -0.55
CA GLY A 81 -8.14 -0.28 -1.30
C GLY A 81 -8.95 -0.35 -2.59
N TRP A 82 -9.51 0.77 -3.05
CA TRP A 82 -10.27 0.79 -4.29
C TRP A 82 -9.36 0.89 -5.51
N THR A 83 -9.64 0.09 -6.54
CA THR A 83 -9.02 0.19 -7.85
C THR A 83 -9.78 1.19 -8.71
N GLY A 84 -9.10 2.21 -9.24
CA GLY A 84 -9.70 3.13 -10.20
C GLY A 84 -9.81 2.51 -11.60
N VAL A 85 -11.04 2.42 -12.11
CA VAL A 85 -11.33 1.88 -13.47
C VAL A 85 -11.66 2.97 -14.49
N LEU A 86 -12.34 4.02 -14.04
CA LEU A 86 -12.72 5.18 -14.83
C LEU A 86 -12.60 6.44 -13.97
N TRP A 87 -11.94 7.48 -14.49
CA TRP A 87 -11.94 8.80 -13.88
C TRP A 87 -12.21 9.88 -14.92
N GLN A 88 -13.17 10.76 -14.60
CA GLN A 88 -13.48 11.94 -15.39
C GLN A 88 -13.60 13.16 -14.49
N ASN A 89 -12.67 14.10 -14.62
CA ASN A 89 -12.83 15.44 -14.07
C ASN A 89 -13.83 16.21 -14.92
N LYS A 90 -14.74 16.99 -14.28
CA LYS A 90 -15.84 17.76 -14.88
C LYS A 90 -15.44 18.70 -16.03
N THR A 91 -14.15 18.90 -16.28
CA THR A 91 -13.59 19.83 -17.26
C THR A 91 -12.87 19.18 -18.45
N GLY A 92 -12.79 17.85 -18.56
CA GLY A 92 -11.89 17.19 -19.52
C GLY A 92 -12.47 16.03 -20.35
N LEU A 93 -12.12 16.06 -21.65
CA LEU A 93 -12.25 15.06 -22.74
C LEU A 93 -13.48 14.14 -22.74
N GLU A 94 -14.41 14.40 -23.66
CA GLU A 94 -15.06 13.31 -24.39
C GLU A 94 -14.02 12.75 -25.37
N THR A 95 -13.29 11.70 -24.99
CA THR A 95 -12.54 10.93 -25.97
C THR A 95 -13.55 10.31 -26.95
N PRO A 96 -13.31 10.35 -28.28
CA PRO A 96 -14.10 9.58 -29.22
C PRO A 96 -14.12 8.12 -28.77
N TRP A 97 -15.29 7.63 -28.40
CA TRP A 97 -15.49 6.27 -27.96
C TRP A 97 -15.58 5.34 -29.17
N ASP A 98 -14.65 4.40 -29.28
CA ASP A 98 -14.71 3.30 -30.22
C ASP A 98 -14.41 1.96 -29.51
N ILE A 99 -14.76 0.85 -30.15
CA ILE A 99 -14.62 -0.50 -29.59
C ILE A 99 -13.15 -0.82 -29.25
N ALA A 100 -12.20 -0.27 -30.01
CA ALA A 100 -10.78 -0.54 -29.77
C ALA A 100 -10.31 0.16 -28.49
N THR A 101 -10.67 1.43 -28.33
CA THR A 101 -10.38 2.29 -27.18
C THR A 101 -11.09 1.78 -25.93
N ASP A 102 -12.29 1.23 -26.07
CA ASP A 102 -13.00 0.56 -24.99
C ASP A 102 -12.26 -0.70 -24.51
N ALA A 103 -11.81 -1.54 -25.44
CA ALA A 103 -11.13 -2.78 -25.10
C ALA A 103 -9.72 -2.55 -24.50
N THR A 104 -9.03 -1.48 -24.89
CA THR A 104 -7.62 -1.22 -24.49
C THR A 104 -7.45 -0.15 -23.42
N GLY A 105 -8.48 0.67 -23.17
CA GLY A 105 -8.36 1.85 -22.33
C GLY A 105 -7.79 3.07 -23.06
N SER A 106 -7.89 4.22 -22.40
CA SER A 106 -7.37 5.51 -22.88
C SER A 106 -7.13 6.50 -21.74
N GLY A 107 -6.41 7.58 -22.04
CA GLY A 107 -6.19 8.69 -21.10
C GLY A 107 -4.95 8.51 -20.23
N SER A 108 -4.97 9.11 -19.03
CA SER A 108 -3.84 9.13 -18.09
C SER A 108 -4.32 8.91 -16.67
N LEU A 109 -3.66 8.02 -15.94
CA LEU A 109 -3.97 7.70 -14.53
C LEU A 109 -3.76 8.88 -13.57
N TYR A 110 -3.06 9.94 -13.98
CA TYR A 110 -2.96 11.22 -13.23
C TYR A 110 -4.01 12.25 -13.65
N GLY A 111 -4.91 11.90 -14.57
CA GLY A 111 -5.96 12.75 -15.11
C GLY A 111 -7.19 11.94 -15.45
N ASN A 112 -7.84 12.24 -16.58
CA ASN A 112 -8.99 11.45 -17.02
C ASN A 112 -8.51 10.17 -17.70
N PHE A 113 -9.10 9.04 -17.32
CA PHE A 113 -8.73 7.74 -17.87
C PHE A 113 -9.90 6.76 -17.91
N TRP A 114 -9.77 5.80 -18.81
CA TRP A 114 -10.47 4.52 -18.84
C TRP A 114 -9.40 3.43 -18.91
N ILE A 115 -9.42 2.44 -18.01
CA ILE A 115 -8.40 1.37 -18.03
C ILE A 115 -8.61 0.32 -19.12
N GLY A 116 -9.81 0.27 -19.71
CA GLY A 116 -10.15 -0.70 -20.74
C GLY A 116 -10.84 -1.94 -20.20
N GLU A 117 -11.82 -2.49 -20.93
CA GLU A 117 -12.59 -3.66 -20.50
C GLU A 117 -11.68 -4.88 -20.22
N ARG A 118 -10.62 -5.08 -21.01
CA ARG A 118 -9.72 -6.22 -20.79
C ARG A 118 -9.02 -6.12 -19.44
N GLN A 119 -8.49 -4.94 -19.12
CA GLN A 119 -7.83 -4.70 -17.86
C GLN A 119 -8.82 -4.70 -16.69
N GLU A 120 -10.01 -4.13 -16.87
CA GLU A 120 -11.09 -4.16 -15.88
C GLU A 120 -11.47 -5.60 -15.50
N ASN A 121 -11.58 -6.49 -16.48
CA ASN A 121 -11.86 -7.90 -16.27
C ASN A 121 -10.73 -8.62 -15.52
N ASP A 122 -9.51 -8.13 -15.56
CA ASP A 122 -8.37 -8.76 -14.87
C ASP A 122 -8.20 -8.25 -13.44
N VAL A 123 -8.70 -7.05 -13.11
CA VAL A 123 -8.62 -6.49 -11.75
C VAL A 123 -9.84 -6.80 -10.87
N HIS A 124 -10.89 -7.43 -11.42
CA HIS A 124 -12.12 -7.82 -10.72
C HIS A 124 -12.29 -9.34 -10.51
N LYS A 125 -11.30 -10.15 -10.88
CA LYS A 125 -11.32 -11.62 -10.69
C LYS A 125 -10.72 -12.00 -9.36
#